data_AF-A0A3M1GXU5-F1
#
_entry.id   AF-A0A3M1GXU5-F1
#
_cell.length_a   1.000
_cell.length_b   1.000
_cell.length_c   1.000
_cell.angle_alpha   90.00
_cell.angle_beta   90.00
_cell.angle_gamma   90.00
#
_symmetry.space_group_name_H-M   'P 1'
#
loop_
_entity.id
_entity.type
_entity.pdbx_description
1 polymer ?
#
loop_
_entity_poly.entity_id
_entity_poly.type
_entity_poly.pdbx_seq_one_letter_code
_entity_poly.pdbx_strand_id
1 'polypeptide(L)' 'MAKKSSDARLKIRESLPEELRPILDELAEDYKFYSIVHHGRAFVSYKILADLVKLGWRYTGPRDKETQREGASS' A
#
# COMPACT_ATOMS: atom_id res chain seq x y z
N MET A 1 -11.32 -11.34 16.13
CA MET A 1 -10.97 -9.96 16.55
C MET A 1 -9.98 -9.37 15.55
N ALA A 2 -10.40 -8.52 14.62
CA ALA A 2 -9.54 -7.89 13.59
C ALA A 2 -9.47 -6.34 13.70
N LYS A 3 -10.09 -5.75 14.73
CA LYS A 3 -10.27 -4.28 14.85
C LYS A 3 -8.98 -3.47 15.03
N LYS A 4 -7.95 -4.03 15.69
CA LYS A 4 -6.72 -3.27 16.03
C LYS A 4 -5.89 -2.85 14.81
N SER A 5 -5.80 -3.72 13.79
CA SER A 5 -4.96 -3.44 12.62
C SER A 5 -5.60 -2.41 11.69
N SER A 6 -6.92 -2.44 11.55
CA SER A 6 -7.67 -1.48 10.74
C SER A 6 -7.58 -0.07 11.33
N ASP A 7 -7.72 0.03 12.66
CA ASP A 7 -7.63 1.29 13.41
C ASP A 7 -6.23 1.92 13.33
N ALA A 8 -5.17 1.11 13.44
CA ALA A 8 -3.79 1.58 13.30
C ALA A 8 -3.47 2.07 11.88
N ARG A 9 -3.97 1.39 10.83
CA ARG A 9 -3.81 1.82 9.44
C ARG A 9 -4.48 3.18 9.19
N LEU A 10 -5.72 3.33 9.66
CA LEU A 10 -6.50 4.57 9.48
C LEU A 10 -5.79 5.75 10.14
N LYS A 11 -5.32 5.60 11.38
CA LYS A 11 -4.56 6.62 12.10
C LYS A 11 -3.30 7.06 11.36
N ILE A 12 -2.55 6.10 10.79
CA ILE A 12 -1.34 6.41 10.02
C ILE A 12 -1.70 7.20 8.76
N ARG A 13 -2.73 6.77 8.04
CA ARG A 13 -3.22 7.45 6.83
C ARG A 13 -3.71 8.87 7.13
N GLU A 14 -4.48 9.04 8.20
CA GLU A 14 -5.00 10.34 8.62
C GLU A 14 -3.91 11.30 9.09
N SER A 15 -2.77 10.77 9.60
CA SER A 15 -1.61 11.57 9.98
C SER A 15 -0.83 12.17 8.80
N LEU A 16 -1.14 11.79 7.56
CA LEU A 16 -0.55 12.37 6.36
C LEU A 16 -1.38 13.54 5.83
N PRO A 17 -0.72 14.54 5.22
CA PRO A 17 -1.37 15.54 4.37
C PRO A 17 -2.26 14.88 3.33
N GLU A 18 -3.39 15.51 2.97
CA GLU A 18 -4.42 14.88 2.14
C GLU A 18 -3.88 14.47 0.76
N GLU A 19 -2.99 15.28 0.20
CA GLU A 19 -2.28 15.03 -1.06
C GLU A 19 -1.41 13.76 -1.03
N LEU A 20 -0.93 13.35 0.15
CA LEU A 20 -0.04 12.20 0.32
C LEU A 20 -0.79 10.88 0.60
N ARG A 21 -2.05 10.97 1.02
CA ARG A 21 -2.90 9.81 1.28
C ARG A 21 -3.10 8.90 0.05
N PRO A 22 -3.45 9.40 -1.14
CA PRO A 22 -3.64 8.52 -2.31
C PRO A 22 -2.35 7.80 -2.69
N ILE A 23 -1.20 8.46 -2.53
CA ILE A 23 0.12 7.88 -2.82
C ILE A 23 0.43 6.75 -1.84
N LEU A 24 0.14 6.94 -0.54
CA LEU A 24 0.29 5.86 0.45
C LEU A 24 -0.63 4.67 0.12
N ASP A 25 -1.89 4.94 -0.22
CA ASP A 25 -2.86 3.90 -0.53
C ASP A 25 -2.40 3.06 -1.73
N GLU A 26 -2.01 3.73 -2.81
CA GLU A 26 -1.43 3.13 -4.01
C GLU A 26 -0.18 2.28 -3.71
N LEU A 27 0.81 2.87 -3.01
CA LEU A 27 2.04 2.16 -2.66
C LEU A 27 1.76 0.93 -1.79
N ALA A 28 0.80 1.04 -0.86
CA ALA A 28 0.44 -0.07 0.01
C ALA A 28 -0.27 -1.20 -0.74
N GLU A 29 -1.09 -0.88 -1.74
CA GLU A 29 -1.72 -1.88 -2.61
C GLU A 29 -0.69 -2.61 -3.46
N ASP A 30 0.21 -1.88 -4.13
CA ASP A 30 1.28 -2.47 -4.94
C ASP A 30 2.18 -3.36 -4.08
N TYR A 31 2.62 -2.88 -2.91
CA TYR A 31 3.43 -3.65 -1.97
C TYR A 31 2.69 -4.91 -1.49
N LYS A 32 1.40 -4.80 -1.14
CA LYS A 32 0.59 -5.94 -0.71
C LYS A 32 0.49 -6.99 -1.82
N PHE A 33 0.26 -6.58 -3.06
CA PHE A 33 0.20 -7.48 -4.21
C PHE A 33 1.52 -8.24 -4.39
N TYR A 34 2.64 -7.52 -4.52
CA TYR A 34 3.94 -8.16 -4.77
C TYR A 34 4.41 -9.02 -3.59
N SER A 35 4.09 -8.65 -2.35
CA SER A 35 4.39 -9.51 -1.19
C SER A 35 3.62 -10.83 -1.21
N ILE A 36 2.36 -10.84 -1.68
CA ILE A 36 1.60 -12.08 -1.89
C ILE A 36 2.21 -12.89 -3.02
N VAL A 37 2.47 -12.27 -4.17
CA VAL A 37 3.03 -12.93 -5.36
C VAL A 37 4.36 -13.63 -5.05
N HIS A 38 5.27 -12.96 -4.34
CA HIS A 38 6.62 -13.48 -4.11
C HIS A 38 6.77 -14.31 -2.82
N HIS A 39 5.92 -14.09 -1.82
CA HIS A 39 6.10 -14.70 -0.49
C HIS A 39 4.88 -15.46 0.02
N GLY A 40 3.77 -15.52 -0.74
CA GLY A 40 2.53 -16.20 -0.36
C GLY A 40 1.79 -15.57 0.82
N ARG A 41 2.31 -14.48 1.40
CA ARG A 41 1.69 -13.72 2.49
C ARG A 41 2.11 -12.26 2.42
N ALA A 42 1.16 -11.38 2.74
CA ALA A 42 1.46 -9.96 2.87
C ALA A 42 1.86 -9.61 4.31
N PHE A 43 3.00 -8.92 4.45
CA PHE A 43 3.34 -8.19 5.68
C PHE A 43 3.64 -6.74 5.34
N VAL A 44 2.63 -5.88 5.49
CA VAL A 44 2.69 -4.47 5.09
C VAL A 44 2.82 -3.58 6.32
N SER A 45 3.95 -2.89 6.46
CA SER A 45 4.12 -1.87 7.50
C SER A 45 3.67 -0.49 6.99
N TYR A 46 2.42 -0.12 7.25
CA TYR A 46 1.88 1.19 6.86
C TYR A 46 2.68 2.37 7.40
N LYS A 47 3.32 2.20 8.57
CA LYS A 47 4.16 3.23 9.16
C LYS A 47 5.39 3.51 8.30
N ILE A 48 6.08 2.45 7.86
CA ILE A 48 7.25 2.59 6.97
C ILE A 48 6.84 3.17 5.62
N LEU A 49 5.72 2.70 5.04
CA LEU A 49 5.23 3.25 3.78
C LEU A 49 4.87 4.75 3.92
N ALA A 50 4.25 5.15 5.03
CA ALA A 50 3.97 6.56 5.30
C ALA A 50 5.26 7.39 5.43
N ASP A 51 6.30 6.87 6.08
CA ASP A 51 7.59 7.56 6.20
C ASP A 51 8.28 7.70 4.85
N LEU A 52 8.26 6.67 3.99
CA LEU A 52 8.75 6.76 2.60
C LEU A 52 7.99 7.82 1.81
N VAL A 53 6.67 7.86 1.96
CA VAL A 53 5.85 8.87 1.30
C VAL A 53 6.20 10.28 1.82
N LYS A 54 6.42 10.48 3.12
CA LYS A 54 6.88 11.77 3.67
C LYS A 54 8.26 12.19 3.15
N LEU A 55 9.15 11.22 2.88
CA LEU A 55 10.46 11.47 2.26
C LEU A 55 10.40 11.81 0.76
N GLY A 56 9.19 11.84 0.17
CA GLY A 56 8.99 12.18 -1.24
C GLY A 56 8.98 10.99 -2.19
N TRP A 57 8.93 9.75 -1.69
CA TRP A 57 8.93 8.57 -2.55
C TRP A 57 7.62 8.42 -3.33
N ARG A 58 7.67 8.53 -4.65
CA ARG A 58 6.51 8.44 -5.55
C ARG A 58 6.83 7.50 -6.70
N TYR A 59 5.85 6.73 -7.13
CA TYR A 59 5.96 6.02 -8.39
C TYR A 59 5.79 7.01 -9.55
N THR A 60 6.72 7.00 -10.50
CA THR A 60 6.72 7.90 -11.68
C THR A 60 6.73 7.13 -13.00
N GLY A 61 6.65 5.80 -12.95
CA GLY A 61 6.64 4.94 -14.13
C GLY A 61 5.24 4.78 -14.73
N PRO A 62 5.13 4.13 -15.90
CA PRO A 62 3.85 3.75 -16.47
C PRO A 62 3.16 2.70 -15.60
N ARG A 63 1.96 3.00 -15.08
CA ARG A 63 1.11 1.99 -14.43
C ARG A 63 0.43 1.16 -15.51
N ASP A 64 0.98 0.00 -15.83
CA ASP A 64 0.25 -0.99 -16.62
C ASP A 64 -0.87 -1.56 -15.75
N LYS A 65 -2.11 -1.14 -16.01
CA LYS A 65 -3.30 -1.63 -15.29
C LYS A 65 -3.63 -3.10 -15.57
N GLU A 66 -2.85 -3.77 -16.41
CA GLU A 66 -3.07 -5.15 -16.85
C GLU A 66 -2.69 -6.17 -15.78
N THR A 67 -1.66 -5.90 -14.97
CA THR A 67 -1.14 -6.82 -13.95
C THR A 67 -2.14 -7.08 -12.80
N GLN A 68 -3.19 -6.26 -12.66
CA GLN A 68 -4.20 -6.43 -11.59
C GLN A 68 -5.38 -7.34 -11.96
N ARG A 69 -5.52 -7.78 -13.21
CA ARG A 69 -6.66 -8.63 -13.65
C ARG A 69 -6.37 -10.13 -13.65
N GLU A 70 -5.12 -10.56 -13.75
CA GLU A 70 -4.79 -11.98 -13.89
C GLU A 70 -4.70 -12.75 -12.55
N GLY A 71 -4.64 -12.05 -11.41
CA GLY A 71 -4.60 -12.66 -10.09
C GLY A 71 -5.96 -13.03 -9.47
N ALA A 72 -7.08 -12.77 -10.17
CA ALA A 72 -8.44 -13.04 -9.68
C ALA A 72 -9.14 -14.23 -10.38
N SER A 73 -8.42 -14.99 -11.20
CA SER A 73 -8.89 -16.27 -11.76
C SER A 73 -7.77 -17.30 -11.72
N SER A 74 -7.60 -17.95 -10.57
CA SER A 74 -7.00 -19.29 -10.44
C SER A 74 -7.39 -19.87 -9.10
#